data_AF-A0A0F2PRX5-F1
#
_entry.id   AF-A0A0F2PRX5-F1
#
_cell.length_a   1.000
_cell.length_b   1.000
_cell.length_c   1.000
_cell.angle_alpha   90.00
_cell.angle_beta   90.00
_cell.angle_gamma   90.00
#
_symmetry.space_group_name_H-M   'P 1'
#
loop_
_entity.id
_entity.type
_entity.pdbx_description
1 polymer ?
#
loop_
_entity_poly.entity_id
_entity_poly.type
_entity_poly.pdbx_seq_one_letter_code
_entity_poly.pdbx_strand_id
1 'polypeptide(L)' 'MKKILIASVSVLGLAGAAYAAEVEGVVTNYDPATKMIVLESGEAFTVADGVSLDGLQPGGKVVITYDDGTTDATAVTVVE' A
#
# COMPACT_ATOMS: atom_id res chain seq x y z
N MET A 1 -12.95 -53.35 19.38
CA MET A 1 -12.64 -52.26 20.33
C MET A 1 -11.93 -51.15 19.56
N LYS A 2 -12.34 -49.91 19.84
CA LYS A 2 -11.88 -48.59 19.37
C LYS A 2 -10.92 -48.52 18.18
N LYS A 3 -11.46 -47.96 17.09
CA LYS A 3 -10.76 -47.36 15.95
C LYS A 3 -9.97 -46.15 16.45
N ILE A 4 -8.67 -46.07 16.21
CA ILE A 4 -7.90 -44.84 16.46
C ILE A 4 -7.49 -44.31 15.09
N LEU A 5 -8.26 -43.32 14.64
CA LEU A 5 -8.00 -42.49 13.47
C LEU A 5 -6.84 -41.54 13.84
N ILE A 6 -5.74 -41.61 13.10
CA ILE A 6 -4.66 -40.63 13.20
C ILE A 6 -5.19 -39.33 12.58
N ALA A 7 -5.41 -38.33 13.43
CA ALA A 7 -5.86 -37.01 13.03
C ALA A 7 -4.67 -36.22 12.45
N SER A 8 -4.76 -35.92 11.16
CA SER A 8 -3.84 -35.02 10.45
C SER A 8 -3.97 -33.61 11.03
N VAL A 9 -2.89 -33.07 11.60
CA VAL A 9 -2.83 -31.67 12.02
C VAL A 9 -2.63 -30.80 10.78
N SER A 10 -3.71 -30.18 10.31
CA SER A 10 -3.66 -29.14 9.29
C SER A 10 -3.01 -27.91 9.91
N VAL A 11 -1.84 -27.50 9.40
CA VAL A 11 -1.25 -26.19 9.71
C VAL A 11 -2.21 -25.13 9.18
N LEU A 12 -2.88 -24.42 10.09
CA LEU A 12 -3.62 -23.21 9.77
C LEU A 12 -2.58 -22.13 9.41
N GLY A 13 -2.36 -21.94 8.11
CA GLY A 13 -1.66 -20.77 7.62
C GLY A 13 -2.44 -19.53 8.02
N LEU A 14 -1.91 -18.76 8.96
CA LEU A 14 -2.34 -17.38 9.19
C LEU A 14 -1.91 -16.59 7.96
N ALA A 15 -2.77 -16.57 6.94
CA ALA A 15 -2.68 -15.58 5.88
C ALA A 15 -2.91 -14.22 6.56
N GLY A 16 -1.82 -13.50 6.83
CA GLY A 16 -1.90 -12.11 7.26
C GLY A 16 -2.65 -11.34 6.18
N ALA A 17 -3.81 -10.80 6.50
CA ALA A 17 -4.45 -9.81 5.66
C ALA A 17 -3.56 -8.57 5.68
N ALA A 18 -2.80 -8.34 4.61
CA ALA A 18 -2.21 -7.03 4.37
C ALA A 18 -3.38 -6.08 4.09
N TYR A 19 -3.71 -5.22 5.05
CA TYR A 19 -4.74 -4.21 4.89
C TYR A 19 -4.14 -3.06 4.08
N ALA A 20 -4.32 -3.15 2.76
CA ALA A 20 -4.04 -2.06 1.85
C ALA A 20 -5.24 -1.10 1.86
N ALA A 21 -4.97 0.17 2.17
CA ALA A 21 -5.92 1.27 2.06
C ALA A 21 -5.63 2.06 0.77
N GLU A 22 -6.65 2.74 0.26
CA GLU A 22 -6.54 3.56 -0.94
C GLU A 22 -6.99 4.99 -0.63
N VAL A 23 -6.25 5.97 -1.14
CA VAL A 23 -6.60 7.38 -1.08
C VAL A 23 -6.49 8.00 -2.46
N GLU A 24 -7.47 8.81 -2.82
CA GLU A 24 -7.44 9.63 -4.02
C GLU A 24 -7.20 11.08 -3.63
N GLY A 25 -6.26 11.75 -4.30
CA GLY A 25 -5.95 13.14 -4.03
C GLY A 25 -5.11 13.80 -5.12
N VAL A 26 -4.88 15.11 -4.95
CA VAL A 26 -4.02 15.89 -5.84
C VAL A 26 -2.64 16.01 -5.22
N VAL A 27 -1.59 15.70 -5.97
CA VAL A 27 -0.21 15.83 -5.51
C VAL A 27 0.13 17.30 -5.34
N THR A 28 0.46 17.73 -4.13
CA THR A 28 0.97 19.08 -3.88
C THR A 28 2.47 19.13 -4.10
N ASN A 29 3.20 18.14 -3.59
CA ASN A 29 4.65 18.08 -3.69
C ASN A 29 5.15 16.64 -3.68
N TYR A 30 6.29 16.39 -4.33
CA TYR A 30 7.02 15.13 -4.24
C TYR A 30 8.48 15.43 -3.90
N ASP A 31 8.98 14.85 -2.80
CA ASP A 31 10.39 14.92 -2.43
C ASP A 31 11.11 13.62 -2.83
N PRO A 32 11.97 13.64 -3.86
CA PRO A 32 12.71 12.45 -4.29
C PRO A 32 13.80 12.01 -3.31
N ALA A 33 14.26 12.88 -2.40
CA ALA A 33 15.28 12.52 -1.42
C ALA A 33 14.72 11.61 -0.32
N THR A 34 13.47 11.85 0.08
CA THR A 34 12.74 11.07 1.09
C THR A 34 11.70 10.12 0.48
N LYS A 35 11.51 10.18 -0.84
CA LYS A 35 10.45 9.47 -1.59
C LYS A 35 9.05 9.75 -1.06
N MET A 36 8.82 10.96 -0.57
CA MET A 36 7.55 11.33 0.07
C MET A 36 6.65 12.10 -0.89
N ILE A 37 5.42 11.64 -1.05
CA ILE A 37 4.35 12.33 -1.77
C ILE A 37 3.49 13.05 -0.75
N VAL A 38 3.23 14.34 -0.97
CA VAL A 38 2.30 15.13 -0.16
C VAL A 38 1.09 15.46 -0.99
N LEU A 39 -0.09 15.11 -0.50
CA LEU A 39 -1.37 15.42 -1.14
C LEU A 39 -1.89 16.78 -0.67
N GLU A 40 -2.78 17.39 -1.46
CA GLU A 40 -3.48 18.63 -1.11
C GLU A 40 -4.34 18.49 0.16
N SER A 41 -4.78 17.26 0.49
CA SER A 41 -5.45 16.97 1.77
C SER A 41 -4.56 17.18 2.99
N GLY A 42 -3.24 17.29 2.79
CA GLY A 42 -2.22 17.39 3.85
C GLY A 42 -1.65 16.03 4.27
N GLU A 43 -2.13 14.93 3.70
CA GLU A 43 -1.58 13.60 3.93
C GLU A 43 -0.26 13.40 3.19
N ALA A 44 0.65 12.65 3.82
CA ALA A 44 1.95 12.34 3.27
C ALA A 44 2.16 10.82 3.24
N PHE A 45 2.65 10.32 2.11
CA PHE A 45 2.87 8.89 1.87
C PHE A 45 4.30 8.65 1.43
N THR A 46 4.94 7.61 1.96
CA THR A 46 6.29 7.23 1.58
C THR A 46 6.20 6.20 0.46
N VAL A 47 6.82 6.47 -0.68
CA VAL A 47 6.79 5.56 -1.83
C VAL A 47 7.69 4.36 -1.53
N ALA A 48 7.10 3.18 -1.47
CA ALA A 48 7.81 1.93 -1.25
C ALA A 48 8.79 1.64 -2.40
N ASP A 49 9.85 0.88 -2.10
CA ASP A 49 10.82 0.48 -3.11
C ASP A 49 10.18 -0.37 -4.21
N GLY A 50 10.45 -0.02 -5.48
CA GLY A 50 9.92 -0.71 -6.65
C GLY A 50 8.59 -0.15 -7.18
N VAL A 51 8.00 0.84 -6.51
CA VAL A 51 6.82 1.55 -7.02
C VAL A 51 7.24 2.58 -8.06
N SER A 52 6.65 2.51 -9.25
CA SER A 52 6.90 3.50 -10.30
C SER A 52 6.03 4.75 -10.09
N LEU A 53 6.62 5.91 -10.34
CA LEU A 53 5.97 7.22 -10.26
C LEU A 53 5.87 7.87 -11.64
N ASP A 54 5.75 7.05 -12.69
CA ASP A 54 5.67 7.54 -14.06
C ASP A 54 4.51 8.55 -14.21
N GLY A 55 4.84 9.74 -14.69
CA GLY A 55 3.87 10.83 -14.89
C GLY A 55 3.47 11.58 -13.61
N LEU A 56 4.03 11.25 -12.45
CA LEU A 56 3.77 11.97 -11.21
C LEU A 56 4.27 13.41 -11.31
N GLN A 57 3.37 14.37 -11.15
CA GLN A 57 3.69 15.79 -11.14
C GLN A 57 2.86 16.53 -10.10
N PRO A 58 3.40 17.61 -9.48
CA PRO A 58 2.59 18.52 -8.67
C PRO A 58 1.39 19.05 -9.46
N GLY A 59 0.22 19.06 -8.84
CA GLY A 59 -1.07 19.38 -9.45
C GLY A 59 -1.77 18.21 -10.15
N GLY A 60 -1.11 17.07 -10.30
CA GLY A 60 -1.70 15.86 -10.87
C GLY A 60 -2.59 15.13 -9.87
N LYS A 61 -3.70 14.56 -10.34
CA LYS A 61 -4.55 13.70 -9.52
C LYS A 61 -3.98 12.28 -9.49
N VAL A 62 -3.97 11.65 -8.32
CA VAL A 62 -3.42 10.31 -8.13
C VAL A 62 -4.31 9.49 -7.20
N VAL A 63 -4.26 8.17 -7.39
CA VAL A 63 -4.73 7.17 -6.45
C VAL A 63 -3.51 6.48 -5.87
N ILE A 64 -3.36 6.55 -4.54
CA ILE A 64 -2.28 5.92 -3.79
C ILE A 64 -2.87 4.76 -3.01
N THR A 65 -2.35 3.56 -3.27
CA THR A 65 -2.58 2.39 -2.43
C THR A 65 -1.44 2.30 -1.44
N TYR A 66 -1.74 2.29 -0.15
CA TYR A 66 -0.74 2.26 0.92
C TYR A 66 -1.05 1.20 1.98
N ASP A 67 -0.03 0.78 2.70
CA ASP A 67 -0.21 -0.06 3.89
C ASP A 67 -0.75 0.80 5.04
N ASP A 68 -1.94 0.48 5.54
CA ASP A 68 -2.62 1.24 6.61
C ASP A 68 -1.85 1.19 7.95
N GLY A 69 -0.87 0.28 8.09
CA GLY A 69 0.01 0.20 9.25
C GLY A 69 1.25 1.10 9.18
N THR A 70 1.72 1.49 7.99
CA THR A 70 3.00 2.21 7.82
C THR A 70 2.96 3.42 6.88
N THR A 71 1.83 3.71 6.22
CA THR A 71 1.70 4.76 5.18
C THR A 71 2.63 4.58 3.98
N ASP A 72 3.19 3.38 3.82
CA ASP A 72 4.03 3.03 2.67
C ASP A 72 3.13 2.83 1.44
N ALA A 73 3.23 3.73 0.48
CA ALA A 73 2.57 3.63 -0.81
C ALA A 73 3.16 2.45 -1.59
N THR A 74 2.37 1.40 -1.72
CA THR A 74 2.70 0.16 -2.45
C THR A 74 2.28 0.21 -3.92
N ALA A 75 1.37 1.13 -4.27
CA ALA A 75 1.06 1.47 -5.65
C ALA A 75 0.69 2.95 -5.76
N VAL A 76 1.09 3.58 -6.86
CA VAL A 76 0.71 4.95 -7.20
C VAL A 76 0.24 4.96 -8.64
N THR A 77 -1.00 5.40 -8.85
CA THR A 77 -1.61 5.52 -10.19
C THR A 77 -1.97 6.97 -10.44
N VAL A 78 -1.47 7.56 -11.53
CA VAL A 78 -1.87 8.91 -11.95
C VAL A 78 -3.20 8.81 -12.69
N VAL A 79 -4.16 9.64 -12.28
CA VAL A 79 -5.47 9.76 -12.93
C VAL A 79 -5.37 10.95 -13.88
N GLU A 80 -5.38 10.67 -15.18
CA GLU A 80 -5.38 11.69 -16.24
C GLU A 80 -6.68 12.50 -16.31
#